data_AF-A0A1V3RJU4-F1
#
_entry.id   AF-A0A1V3RJU4-F1
#
_cell.length_a   1.000
_cell.length_b   1.000
_cell.length_c   1.000
_cell.angle_alpha   90.00
_cell.angle_beta   90.00
_cell.angle_gamma   90.00
#
_symmetry.space_group_name_H-M   'P 1'
#
loop_
_entity.id
_entity.type
_entity.pdbx_description
1 polymer ?
#
loop_
_entity_poly.entity_id
_entity_poly.type
_entity_poly.pdbx_seq_one_letter_code
_entity_poly.pdbx_strand_id
1 'polypeptide(L)'
;MNHFPKLKDFQSPEGYFDRLPDQIIEKAMARKSYSWTKYAAAAVFLLGLGLSWQLGLFVPDPQPLTIEEEANLYIESQVWTAEDILSLSEDPNALLDQIIEEEMPASEELWAEDELNWF
;
A
#
# COMPACT_ATOMS: atom_id res chain seq x y z
N MET A 1 38.62 79.24 -6.80
CA MET A 1 39.38 78.00 -7.04
C MET A 1 39.10 77.07 -5.88
N ASN A 2 38.35 76.00 -6.14
CA ASN A 2 37.85 75.09 -5.10
C ASN A 2 39.00 74.20 -4.59
N HIS A 3 39.28 74.26 -3.29
CA HIS A 3 40.27 73.40 -2.63
C HIS A 3 39.71 71.99 -2.49
N PHE A 4 40.18 71.05 -3.32
CA PHE A 4 39.89 69.64 -3.11
C PHE A 4 40.70 69.13 -1.91
N PRO A 5 40.08 68.45 -0.93
CA PRO A 5 40.79 67.86 0.19
C PRO A 5 41.71 66.75 -0.33
N LYS A 6 43.00 66.79 0.05
CA LYS A 6 43.95 65.74 -0.28
C LYS A 6 43.45 64.43 0.36
N LEU A 7 43.16 63.45 -0.49
CA LEU A 7 42.81 62.09 -0.07
C LEU A 7 43.96 61.55 0.79
N LYS A 8 43.64 61.04 1.98
CA LYS A 8 44.60 60.33 2.83
C LYS A 8 45.15 59.14 2.06
N ASP A 9 46.48 58.99 2.07
CA ASP A 9 47.14 57.84 1.47
C ASP A 9 46.58 56.54 2.05
N PHE A 10 46.27 55.59 1.18
CA PHE A 10 45.79 54.26 1.57
C PHE A 10 46.94 53.51 2.24
N GLN A 11 47.07 53.65 3.55
CA GLN A 11 47.94 52.81 4.35
C GLN A 11 47.17 51.58 4.81
N SER A 12 47.76 50.40 4.61
CA SER A 12 47.21 49.15 5.12
C SER A 12 47.13 49.23 6.65
N PRO A 13 46.01 48.85 7.26
CA PRO A 13 45.91 48.77 8.72
C PRO A 13 47.01 47.88 9.30
N GLU A 14 47.54 48.29 10.45
CA GLU A 14 48.57 47.53 11.16
C GLU A 14 48.07 46.10 11.46
N GLY A 15 48.85 45.09 11.11
CA GLY A 15 48.51 43.68 11.32
C GLY A 15 47.46 43.09 10.36
N TYR A 16 47.07 43.79 9.29
CA TYR A 16 46.11 43.28 8.29
C TYR A 16 46.62 42.01 7.60
N PHE A 17 47.88 42.02 7.16
CA PHE A 17 48.50 40.89 6.46
C PHE A 17 48.93 39.76 7.41
N ASP A 18 49.09 40.05 8.71
CA ASP A 18 49.47 39.05 9.71
C ASP A 18 48.29 38.14 10.06
N ARG A 19 47.07 38.68 10.09
CA ARG A 19 45.84 37.91 10.42
C ARG A 19 45.16 37.30 9.20
N LEU A 20 45.56 37.71 8.00
CA LEU A 20 44.95 37.28 6.75
C LEU A 20 45.08 35.75 6.52
N PRO A 21 46.26 35.13 6.74
CA PRO A 21 46.42 33.69 6.53
C PRO A 21 45.50 32.87 7.43
N ASP A 22 45.41 33.24 8.71
CA ASP A 22 44.58 32.55 9.70
C ASP A 22 43.09 32.65 9.33
N GLN A 23 42.63 33.83 8.92
CA GLN A 23 41.25 34.04 8.47
C GLN A 23 40.91 33.25 7.20
N ILE A 24 41.86 33.12 6.27
CA ILE A 24 41.68 32.31 5.07
C ILE A 24 41.57 30.83 5.43
N ILE A 25 42.42 30.33 6.32
CA ILE A 25 42.39 28.93 6.77
C ILE A 25 41.09 28.62 7.51
N GLU A 26 40.66 29.50 8.42
CA GLU A 26 39.42 29.34 9.19
C GLU A 26 38.18 29.34 8.28
N LYS A 27 38.20 30.17 7.22
CA LYS A 27 37.12 30.23 6.23
C LYS A 27 37.17 29.09 5.22
N ALA A 28 38.35 28.56 4.94
CA ALA A 28 38.58 27.42 4.03
C ALA A 28 38.25 26.07 4.69
N MET A 29 38.37 25.95 6.01
CA MET A 29 37.86 24.78 6.73
C MET A 29 36.34 24.79 6.69
N ALA A 30 35.78 24.02 5.75
CA ALA A 30 34.35 23.76 5.69
C ALA A 30 33.85 23.30 7.07
N ARG A 31 32.99 24.10 7.71
CA ARG A 31 32.32 23.70 8.95
C ARG A 31 31.60 22.38 8.68
N LYS A 32 32.03 21.32 9.35
CA LYS A 32 31.45 19.98 9.22
C LYS A 32 30.01 20.04 9.75
N SER A 33 29.07 20.29 8.84
CA SER A 33 27.65 20.27 9.15
C SER A 33 27.24 18.84 9.45
N TYR A 34 26.96 18.53 10.71
CA TYR A 34 26.44 17.24 11.10
C TYR A 34 24.98 17.16 10.61
N SER A 35 24.74 16.36 9.57
CA SER A 35 23.42 16.20 8.98
C SER A 35 22.55 15.31 9.88
N TRP A 36 21.86 15.95 10.83
CA TRP A 36 20.88 15.29 11.70
C TRP A 36 19.58 14.91 10.95
N THR A 37 19.44 15.37 9.71
CA THR A 37 18.25 15.13 8.87
C THR A 37 18.01 13.64 8.62
N LYS A 38 19.07 12.82 8.57
CA LYS A 38 18.94 11.36 8.42
C LYS A 38 18.27 10.71 9.62
N TYR A 39 18.63 11.15 10.83
CA TYR A 39 18.04 10.64 12.07
C TYR A 39 16.63 11.19 12.29
N ALA A 40 16.41 12.47 11.96
CA ALA A 40 15.09 13.08 12.01
C ALA A 40 14.09 12.37 11.07
N ALA A 41 14.49 12.07 9.84
CA ALA A 41 13.66 11.34 8.89
C ALA A 41 13.28 9.94 9.39
N ALA A 42 14.25 9.20 9.94
CA ALA A 42 13.99 7.88 10.53
C ALA A 42 13.05 7.94 11.73
N ALA A 43 13.19 8.95 12.61
CA ALA A 43 12.32 9.13 13.76
C ALA A 43 10.87 9.44 13.37
N VAL A 44 10.66 10.26 12.32
CA VAL A 44 9.32 10.55 11.81
C VAL A 44 8.67 9.30 11.22
N PHE A 45 9.42 8.47 10.50
CA PHE A 45 8.89 7.19 9.98
C PHE A 45 8.47 6.25 11.11
N LEU A 46 9.30 6.08 12.13
CA LEU A 46 8.99 5.21 13.27
C LEU A 46 7.81 5.73 14.08
N LEU A 47 7.73 7.03 14.33
CA LEU A 47 6.59 7.65 15.01
C LEU A 47 5.32 7.54 14.18
N GLY A 48 5.38 7.76 12.87
CA GLY A 48 4.23 7.62 11.98
C GLY A 48 3.68 6.19 11.95
N LEU A 49 4.57 5.20 11.85
CA LEU A 49 4.19 3.77 11.92
C LEU A 49 3.64 3.39 13.30
N GLY A 50 4.30 3.81 14.38
CA GLY A 50 3.86 3.51 15.74
C GLY A 50 2.51 4.14 16.08
N LEU A 51 2.31 5.40 15.71
CA LEU A 51 1.03 6.10 15.92
C LEU A 51 -0.09 5.52 15.06
N SER A 52 0.19 5.20 13.79
CA SER A 52 -0.83 4.61 12.93
C SER A 52 -1.26 3.21 13.38
N TRP A 53 -0.33 2.42 13.94
CA TRP A 53 -0.64 1.15 14.59
C TRP A 53 -1.45 1.35 15.88
N GLN A 54 -1.06 2.29 16.74
CA GLN A 54 -1.77 2.59 17.99
C GLN A 54 -3.18 3.14 17.77
N LEU A 55 -3.38 3.99 16.77
CA LEU A 55 -4.68 4.56 16.43
C LEU A 55 -5.57 3.59 15.64
N GLY A 56 -5.06 2.41 15.26
CA GLY A 56 -5.82 1.42 14.51
C GLY A 56 -6.28 1.92 13.14
N LEU A 57 -5.58 2.90 12.54
CA LEU A 57 -5.97 3.52 11.26
C LEU A 57 -5.98 2.52 10.09
N PHE A 58 -5.36 1.37 10.27
CA PHE A 58 -5.26 0.29 9.28
C PHE A 58 -6.02 -0.97 9.68
N VAL A 59 -6.88 -0.93 10.71
CA VAL A 59 -7.80 -2.04 10.95
C VAL A 59 -8.88 -1.93 9.87
N PRO A 60 -8.91 -2.82 8.87
CA PRO A 60 -10.01 -2.83 7.93
C PRO A 60 -11.29 -3.07 8.73
N ASP A 61 -12.27 -2.19 8.57
CA ASP A 61 -13.59 -2.41 9.13
C ASP A 61 -14.12 -3.72 8.51
N PRO A 62 -14.38 -4.77 9.31
CA PRO A 62 -14.93 -6.00 8.77
C PRO A 62 -16.35 -5.67 8.29
N GLN A 63 -16.45 -5.34 7.00
CA GLN A 63 -17.73 -5.24 6.32
C GLN A 63 -18.42 -6.60 6.51
N PRO A 64 -19.59 -6.64 7.15
CA PRO A 64 -20.33 -7.88 7.25
C PRO A 64 -20.65 -8.34 5.83
N LEU A 65 -20.23 -9.55 5.48
CA LEU A 65 -20.62 -10.15 4.21
C LEU A 65 -22.14 -10.29 4.20
N THR A 66 -22.75 -9.98 3.06
CA THR A 66 -24.12 -10.42 2.80
C THR A 66 -24.16 -11.94 2.76
N ILE A 67 -25.32 -12.53 3.05
CA ILE A 67 -25.50 -13.99 3.06
C ILE A 67 -25.05 -14.63 1.73
N GLU A 68 -25.24 -13.92 0.62
CA GLU A 68 -24.84 -14.38 -0.72
C GLU A 68 -23.32 -14.32 -0.94
N GLU A 69 -22.65 -13.27 -0.46
CA GLU A 69 -21.18 -13.18 -0.52
C GLU A 69 -20.52 -14.24 0.37
N GLU A 70 -21.12 -14.54 1.53
CA GLU A 70 -20.68 -15.61 2.42
C GLU A 70 -20.82 -17.00 1.74
N ALA A 71 -21.98 -17.27 1.13
CA ALA A 71 -22.21 -18.51 0.38
C ALA A 71 -21.18 -18.68 -0.76
N ASN A 72 -20.94 -17.63 -1.54
CA ASN A 72 -19.96 -17.65 -2.64
C ASN A 72 -18.54 -17.93 -2.13
N LEU A 73 -18.13 -17.32 -1.01
CA LEU A 73 -16.82 -17.57 -0.40
C LEU A 73 -16.66 -19.04 0.02
N TYR A 74 -17.71 -19.66 0.58
CA TYR A 74 -17.70 -21.07 0.97
C TYR A 74 -17.66 -22.03 -0.23
N ILE A 75 -18.31 -21.67 -1.33
CA ILE A 75 -18.23 -22.39 -2.60
C ILE A 75 -16.81 -22.30 -3.18
N GLU A 76 -16.24 -21.09 -3.28
CA GLU A 76 -14.90 -20.87 -3.84
C GLU A 76 -13.78 -21.53 -3.02
N SER A 77 -13.93 -21.55 -1.70
CA SER A 77 -12.98 -22.19 -0.79
C SER A 77 -13.05 -23.73 -0.80
N GLN A 78 -13.96 -24.32 -1.59
CA GLN A 78 -14.24 -25.76 -1.66
C GLN A 78 -14.59 -26.37 -0.29
N VAL A 79 -15.10 -25.53 0.62
CA VAL A 79 -15.56 -25.97 1.95
C VAL A 79 -16.97 -26.54 1.84
N TRP A 80 -17.80 -25.99 0.97
CA TRP A 80 -19.08 -26.59 0.61
C TRP A 80 -18.89 -27.55 -0.56
N THR A 81 -19.10 -28.83 -0.29
CA THR A 81 -19.15 -29.85 -1.35
C THR A 81 -20.54 -29.86 -2.00
N ALA A 82 -20.65 -30.39 -3.23
CA ALA A 82 -21.94 -30.53 -3.91
C ALA A 82 -22.94 -31.33 -3.07
N GLU A 83 -22.46 -32.35 -2.34
CA GLU A 83 -23.28 -33.15 -1.43
C GLU A 83 -23.84 -32.31 -0.27
N ASP A 84 -23.02 -31.44 0.32
CA ASP A 84 -23.46 -30.57 1.41
C ASP A 84 -24.52 -29.58 0.93
N ILE A 85 -24.34 -28.99 -0.25
CA ILE A 85 -25.31 -28.06 -0.87
C ILE A 85 -26.64 -28.77 -1.15
N LEU A 86 -26.58 -29.98 -1.70
CA LEU A 86 -27.76 -30.79 -1.98
C LEU A 86 -28.48 -31.20 -0.69
N SER A 87 -27.75 -31.51 0.38
CA SER A 87 -28.34 -31.87 1.68
C SER A 87 -29.13 -30.75 2.36
N LEU A 88 -28.86 -29.49 1.98
CA LEU A 88 -29.58 -28.31 2.48
C LEU A 88 -30.90 -28.07 1.75
N SER A 89 -31.09 -28.70 0.59
CA SER A 89 -32.32 -28.56 -0.21
C SER A 89 -33.40 -29.53 0.25
N GLU A 90 -34.67 -29.09 0.18
CA GLU A 90 -35.82 -29.92 0.61
C GLU A 90 -36.05 -31.14 -0.30
N ASP A 91 -35.77 -30.99 -1.59
CA ASP A 91 -35.84 -32.05 -2.60
C ASP A 91 -34.65 -31.93 -3.58
N PRO A 92 -33.54 -32.63 -3.30
CA PRO A 92 -32.32 -32.54 -4.09
C PRO A 92 -32.50 -33.01 -5.54
N ASN A 93 -33.37 -34.00 -5.78
CA ASN A 93 -33.58 -34.55 -7.11
C ASN A 93 -34.31 -33.55 -7.99
N ALA A 94 -35.37 -32.92 -7.48
CA ALA A 94 -36.09 -31.88 -8.22
C ALA A 94 -35.19 -30.67 -8.54
N LEU A 95 -34.27 -30.30 -7.64
CA LEU A 95 -33.29 -29.24 -7.88
C LEU A 95 -32.32 -29.61 -9.00
N LEU A 96 -31.81 -30.84 -9.00
CA LEU A 96 -30.91 -31.33 -10.05
C LEU A 96 -31.62 -31.39 -11.40
N ASP A 97 -32.85 -31.90 -11.44
CA ASP A 97 -33.67 -31.95 -12.66
C ASP A 97 -33.88 -30.55 -13.24
N GLN A 98 -34.18 -29.57 -12.38
CA GLN A 98 -34.32 -28.17 -12.77
C GLN A 98 -33.02 -27.58 -13.35
N ILE A 99 -31.87 -27.84 -12.72
CA ILE A 99 -30.56 -27.35 -13.19
C ILE A 99 -30.22 -27.98 -14.55
N ILE A 100 -30.48 -29.28 -14.69
CA ILE A 100 -30.24 -30.03 -15.92
C ILE A 100 -31.13 -29.52 -17.06
N GLU A 101 -32.40 -29.23 -16.80
CA GLU A 101 -33.34 -28.67 -17.79
C GLU A 101 -32.91 -27.25 -18.22
N GLU A 102 -32.42 -26.42 -17.29
CA GLU A 102 -31.96 -25.06 -17.57
C GLU A 102 -30.66 -25.02 -18.39
N GLU A 103 -29.67 -25.87 -18.07
CA GLU A 103 -28.42 -25.93 -18.85
C GLU A 103 -28.53 -26.78 -20.13
N MET A 104 -29.34 -27.83 -20.11
CA MET A 104 -29.50 -28.81 -21.19
C MET A 104 -30.97 -29.08 -21.49
N PRO A 105 -31.64 -28.19 -22.26
CA PRO A 105 -33.08 -28.30 -22.54
C PRO A 105 -33.49 -29.51 -23.39
N ALA A 106 -32.52 -30.26 -23.94
CA ALA A 106 -32.74 -31.49 -24.71
C ALA A 106 -32.19 -32.75 -24.00
N SER A 107 -31.89 -32.64 -22.70
CA SER A 107 -31.33 -33.74 -21.92
C SER A 107 -32.27 -34.95 -21.86
N GLU A 108 -33.57 -34.76 -21.61
CA GLU A 108 -34.55 -35.85 -21.53
C GLU A 108 -34.57 -36.75 -22.78
N GLU A 109 -34.42 -36.17 -23.97
CA GLU A 109 -34.39 -36.92 -25.24
C GLU A 109 -33.10 -37.75 -25.36
N LEU A 110 -31.96 -37.23 -24.88
CA LEU A 110 -30.69 -37.95 -24.84
C LEU A 110 -30.69 -39.12 -23.84
N TRP A 111 -31.27 -38.93 -22.65
CA TRP A 111 -31.38 -40.00 -21.64
C TRP A 111 -32.37 -41.10 -22.06
N ALA A 112 -33.47 -40.74 -22.75
CA ALA A 112 -34.46 -41.69 -23.26
C ALA A 112 -33.91 -42.56 -24.40
N GLU A 113 -33.02 -42.04 -25.25
CA GLU A 113 -32.33 -42.82 -26.28
C GLU A 113 -31.33 -43.82 -25.67
N ASP A 114 -30.60 -43.45 -24.61
CA ASP A 114 -29.62 -44.33 -23.96
C ASP A 114 -30.27 -45.47 -23.15
N GLU A 115 -31.42 -45.25 -22.49
CA GLU A 115 -32.17 -46.34 -21.83
C GLU A 115 -32.67 -47.42 -22.80
N LEU A 116 -32.99 -47.04 -24.05
CA LEU A 116 -33.39 -47.99 -25.10
C LEU A 116 -32.21 -48.80 -25.66
N ASN A 117 -30.98 -48.28 -25.54
CA ASN A 117 -29.76 -48.90 -26.07
C ASN A 117 -29.04 -49.81 -25.05
N TRP A 118 -29.49 -49.85 -23.79
CA TRP A 118 -28.84 -50.61 -22.71
C TRP A 118 -29.40 -52.04 -22.50
N PHE A 119 -30.41 -52.46 -23.27
CA PHE A 119 -30.95 -53.84 -23.30
C PHE A 119 -30.64 -54.60 -24.59
#